data_AF-A0A412KAB0-F1
#
_entry.id   AF-A0A412KAB0-F1
#
_cell.length_a   1.000
_cell.length_b   1.000
_cell.length_c   1.000
_cell.angle_alpha   90.00
_cell.angle_beta   90.00
_cell.angle_gamma   90.00
#
_symmetry.space_group_name_H-M   'P 1'
#
loop_
_entity.id
_entity.type
_entity.pdbx_description
1 polymer ?
#
loop_
_entity_poly.entity_id
_entity_poly.type
_entity_poly.pdbx_seq_one_letter_code
_entity_poly.pdbx_strand_id
1 'polypeptide(L)'
;MKPASVNMLCQNCRETYWTLIRQLGHVQLPALRSIMLKQARIGNPAHTPNKGNAPLPINTRAQDLISESEAWLAEQAGKIRAAYAAYDWRKAWYAIISNKHTILTMSTAADDYAALEHIARRNEQALTPDEAMVVIGTCPKCGHQATSTPQAETWTCPDCKWQGGVQAIKAERDNKLWQLEYTGKPVEVARYLAKMDIHCTSGQIRQWLTRGKLHATPTKHKGEYVFNLGEITAMLDCHN
;
A
#
# COMPACT_ATOMS: atom_id res chain seq x y z
N MET A 1 -6.19 47.41 5.62
CA MET A 1 -6.67 46.70 4.41
C MET A 1 -5.47 46.10 3.70
N LYS A 2 -5.34 44.77 3.69
CA LYS A 2 -4.37 44.07 2.82
C LYS A 2 -4.96 43.99 1.41
N PRO A 3 -4.16 44.19 0.35
CA PRO A 3 -4.68 44.26 -1.01
C PRO A 3 -5.29 42.94 -1.47
N ALA A 4 -6.32 43.02 -2.31
CA ALA A 4 -7.16 41.92 -2.80
C ALA A 4 -6.44 40.89 -3.72
N SER A 5 -5.11 40.94 -3.82
CA SER A 5 -4.29 40.06 -4.66
C SER A 5 -3.79 38.80 -3.95
N VAL A 6 -4.07 38.60 -2.65
CA VAL A 6 -3.47 37.53 -1.83
C VAL A 6 -4.17 36.16 -2.00
N ASN A 7 -5.41 36.12 -2.49
CA ASN A 7 -6.22 34.89 -2.55
C ASN A 7 -6.51 34.34 -3.96
N MET A 8 -5.85 34.86 -5.00
CA MET A 8 -6.04 34.34 -6.36
C MET A 8 -5.12 33.15 -6.62
N LEU A 9 -5.72 32.01 -6.95
CA LEU A 9 -4.98 30.83 -7.43
C LEU A 9 -4.14 31.18 -8.66
N CYS A 10 -2.88 30.70 -8.70
CA CYS A 10 -2.06 30.76 -9.90
C CYS A 10 -2.61 29.80 -10.97
N GLN A 11 -2.15 29.93 -12.22
CA GLN A 11 -2.66 29.13 -13.34
C GLN A 11 -2.52 27.62 -13.10
N ASN A 12 -1.36 27.17 -12.61
CA ASN A 12 -1.12 25.75 -12.31
C ASN A 12 -2.07 25.24 -11.21
N CYS A 13 -2.23 25.99 -10.11
CA CYS A 13 -3.15 25.61 -9.04
C CYS A 13 -4.60 25.56 -9.52
N ARG A 14 -5.03 26.40 -10.46
CA ARG A 14 -6.37 26.31 -11.08
C ARG A 14 -6.55 25.01 -11.86
N GLU A 15 -5.53 24.57 -12.59
CA GLU A 15 -5.55 23.33 -13.36
C GLU A 15 -5.55 22.10 -12.46
N THR A 16 -4.73 22.11 -11.41
CA THR A 16 -4.72 21.06 -10.37
C THR A 16 -6.05 21.01 -9.64
N TYR A 17 -6.55 22.16 -9.16
CA TYR A 17 -7.84 22.24 -8.47
C TYR A 17 -8.97 21.68 -9.34
N TRP A 18 -9.01 22.09 -10.61
CA TRP A 18 -10.00 21.58 -11.55
C TRP A 18 -9.88 20.07 -11.79
N THR A 19 -8.66 19.55 -11.82
CA THR A 19 -8.42 18.11 -11.97
C THR A 19 -8.90 17.34 -10.74
N LEU A 20 -8.64 17.84 -9.54
CA LEU A 20 -9.14 17.25 -8.30
C LEU A 20 -10.67 17.23 -8.24
N ILE A 21 -11.35 18.30 -8.66
CA ILE A 21 -12.82 18.34 -8.72
C ILE A 21 -13.35 17.23 -9.64
N ARG A 22 -12.73 17.04 -10.80
CA ARG A 22 -13.11 15.97 -11.74
C ARG A 22 -12.84 14.59 -11.15
N GLN A 23 -11.66 14.39 -10.55
CA GLN A 23 -11.25 13.12 -9.94
C GLN A 23 -12.17 12.73 -8.77
N LEU A 24 -12.56 13.69 -7.93
CA LEU A 24 -13.44 13.44 -6.78
C LEU A 24 -14.76 12.78 -7.22
N GLY A 25 -15.46 13.38 -8.17
CA GLY A 25 -16.78 12.90 -8.61
C GLY A 25 -16.73 11.73 -9.60
N HIS A 26 -15.74 11.69 -10.50
CA HIS A 26 -15.67 10.67 -11.55
C HIS A 26 -15.00 9.37 -11.08
N VAL A 27 -14.06 9.45 -10.11
CA VAL A 27 -13.22 8.32 -9.72
C VAL A 27 -13.39 7.99 -8.24
N GLN A 28 -13.11 8.95 -7.35
CA GLN A 28 -12.97 8.65 -5.92
C GLN A 28 -14.31 8.27 -5.27
N LEU A 29 -15.36 9.07 -5.47
CA LEU A 29 -16.68 8.78 -4.89
C LEU A 29 -17.29 7.45 -5.36
N PRO A 30 -17.28 7.10 -6.67
CA PRO A 30 -17.69 5.77 -7.12
C PRO A 30 -16.88 4.64 -6.50
N ALA A 31 -15.55 4.78 -6.42
CA ALA A 31 -14.67 3.75 -5.85
C ALA A 31 -14.91 3.55 -4.34
N LEU A 32 -15.03 4.64 -3.57
CA LEU A 32 -15.35 4.60 -2.15
C LEU A 32 -16.72 3.94 -1.90
N ARG A 33 -17.73 4.22 -2.73
CA ARG A 33 -19.05 3.58 -2.64
C ARG A 33 -18.98 2.07 -2.89
N SER A 34 -18.17 1.61 -3.84
CA SER A 34 -17.93 0.17 -4.09
C SER A 34 -17.26 -0.51 -2.89
N ILE A 35 -16.34 0.17 -2.20
CA ILE A 35 -15.69 -0.33 -0.96
C ILE A 35 -16.68 -0.36 0.21
N MET A 36 -17.49 0.70 0.37
CA MET A 36 -18.50 0.81 1.42
C MET A 36 -19.50 -0.35 1.36
N LEU A 37 -19.94 -0.70 0.14
CA LEU A 37 -20.84 -1.82 -0.15
C LEU A 37 -20.14 -3.19 -0.14
N LYS A 38 -18.83 -3.25 0.15
CA LYS A 38 -17.97 -4.45 0.09
C LYS A 38 -17.95 -5.14 -1.28
N GLN A 39 -18.36 -4.44 -2.35
CA GLN A 39 -18.34 -4.95 -3.73
C GLN A 39 -16.92 -4.95 -4.30
N ALA A 40 -16.06 -4.06 -3.79
CA ALA A 40 -14.61 -4.09 -4.00
C ALA A 40 -13.90 -4.26 -2.65
N ARG A 41 -12.86 -5.11 -2.62
CA ARG A 41 -11.94 -5.23 -1.48
C ARG A 41 -10.57 -4.73 -1.91
N ILE A 42 -9.97 -3.90 -1.07
CA ILE A 42 -8.62 -3.39 -1.26
C ILE A 42 -7.70 -4.17 -0.32
N GLY A 43 -6.69 -4.84 -0.88
CA GLY A 43 -5.70 -5.65 -0.13
C GLY A 43 -6.00 -7.16 -0.05
N ASN A 44 -4.98 -7.94 0.34
CA ASN A 44 -5.12 -9.38 0.59
C ASN A 44 -5.89 -9.66 1.89
N PRO A 45 -6.74 -10.70 1.94
CA PRO A 45 -7.46 -11.06 3.15
C PRO A 45 -6.49 -11.49 4.26
N ALA A 46 -6.33 -10.66 5.29
CA ALA A 46 -5.67 -11.07 6.52
C ALA A 46 -6.61 -12.01 7.30
N HIS A 47 -6.29 -13.30 7.33
CA HIS A 47 -6.97 -14.28 8.19
C HIS A 47 -6.58 -14.05 9.65
N THR A 48 -7.20 -13.05 10.28
CA THR A 48 -7.15 -12.91 11.73
C THR A 48 -8.35 -13.69 12.30
N PRO A 49 -8.16 -14.64 13.24
CA PRO A 49 -9.28 -15.34 13.86
C PRO A 49 -10.13 -14.35 14.63
N ASN A 50 -11.29 -13.98 14.10
CA ASN A 50 -12.15 -12.99 14.74
C ASN A 50 -12.98 -13.65 15.84
N LYS A 51 -12.65 -13.36 17.10
CA LYS A 51 -13.47 -13.76 18.26
C LYS A 51 -14.65 -12.80 18.38
N GLY A 52 -15.84 -13.26 17.98
CA GLY A 52 -17.08 -12.95 18.69
C GLY A 52 -17.88 -11.71 18.32
N ASN A 53 -17.65 -11.02 17.21
CA ASN A 53 -18.61 -10.03 16.69
C ASN A 53 -18.78 -10.16 15.17
N ALA A 54 -20.04 -10.22 14.71
CA ALA A 54 -20.36 -10.20 13.29
C ALA A 54 -19.85 -8.87 12.68
N PRO A 55 -19.05 -8.91 11.60
CA PRO A 55 -18.54 -7.68 10.99
C PRO A 55 -19.70 -6.82 10.48
N LEU A 56 -19.70 -5.54 10.83
CA LEU A 56 -20.72 -4.57 10.40
C LEU A 56 -21.01 -4.68 8.90
N PRO A 57 -22.27 -4.52 8.45
CA PRO A 57 -22.64 -4.73 7.06
C PRO A 57 -21.92 -3.80 6.08
N ILE A 58 -21.48 -2.62 6.54
CA ILE A 58 -20.80 -1.58 5.74
C ILE A 58 -19.40 -1.26 6.29
N ASN A 59 -18.52 -0.74 5.42
CA ASN A 59 -17.25 -0.17 5.83
C ASN A 59 -17.45 1.28 6.30
N THR A 60 -17.45 1.51 7.62
CA THR A 60 -17.71 2.82 8.24
C THR A 60 -16.65 3.86 7.87
N ARG A 61 -15.38 3.46 7.73
CA ARG A 61 -14.31 4.37 7.28
C ARG A 61 -14.56 4.88 5.86
N ALA A 62 -15.02 4.02 4.96
CA ALA A 62 -15.39 4.44 3.61
C ALA A 62 -16.62 5.35 3.61
N GLN A 63 -17.59 5.10 4.51
CA GLN A 63 -18.76 5.96 4.69
C GLN A 63 -18.36 7.38 5.14
N ASP A 64 -17.46 7.52 6.11
CA ASP A 64 -17.01 8.83 6.60
C ASP A 64 -16.34 9.65 5.48
N LEU A 65 -15.48 9.01 4.67
CA LEU A 65 -14.81 9.63 3.53
C LEU A 65 -15.80 10.07 2.43
N ILE A 66 -16.86 9.27 2.20
CA ILE A 66 -17.95 9.64 1.30
C ILE A 66 -18.66 10.87 1.86
N SER A 67 -19.08 10.85 3.14
CA SER A 67 -19.81 11.97 3.74
C SER A 67 -19.01 13.28 3.72
N GLU A 68 -17.71 13.24 3.99
CA GLU A 68 -16.82 14.41 3.90
C GLU A 68 -16.74 14.95 2.47
N SER A 69 -16.57 14.06 1.49
CA SER A 69 -16.52 14.41 0.07
C SER A 69 -17.84 15.01 -0.44
N GLU A 70 -18.98 14.48 0.01
CA GLU A 70 -20.31 14.96 -0.36
C GLU A 70 -20.64 16.30 0.28
N ALA A 71 -20.27 16.49 1.55
CA ALA A 71 -20.41 17.76 2.24
C ALA A 71 -19.65 18.88 1.52
N TRP A 72 -18.41 18.59 1.10
CA TRP A 72 -17.62 19.53 0.31
C TRP A 72 -18.32 19.89 -1.02
N LEU A 73 -18.81 18.89 -1.77
CA LEU A 73 -19.54 19.14 -3.02
C LEU A 73 -20.81 19.99 -2.81
N ALA A 74 -21.58 19.72 -1.75
CA ALA A 74 -22.79 20.47 -1.42
C ALA A 74 -22.46 21.94 -1.09
N GLU A 75 -21.40 22.17 -0.31
CA GLU A 75 -20.94 23.53 0.03
C GLU A 75 -20.52 24.31 -1.22
N GLN A 76 -19.69 23.72 -2.09
CA GLN A 76 -19.21 24.37 -3.31
C GLN A 76 -20.34 24.63 -4.31
N ALA A 77 -21.29 23.70 -4.43
CA ALA A 77 -22.47 23.92 -5.25
C ALA A 77 -23.34 25.06 -4.67
N GLY A 78 -23.51 25.12 -3.35
CA GLY A 78 -24.21 26.18 -2.64
C GLY A 78 -23.59 27.57 -2.84
N LYS A 79 -22.26 27.64 -2.88
CA LYS A 79 -21.50 28.88 -3.18
C LYS A 79 -21.78 29.40 -4.60
N ILE A 80 -22.00 28.51 -5.57
CA ILE A 80 -22.42 28.90 -6.93
C ILE A 80 -23.88 29.38 -6.91
N ARG A 81 -24.77 28.62 -6.26
CA ARG A 81 -26.17 28.99 -6.06
C ARG A 81 -26.71 28.28 -4.83
N ALA A 82 -27.31 29.02 -3.90
CA ALA A 82 -27.81 28.48 -2.63
C ALA A 82 -28.74 27.27 -2.80
N ALA A 83 -29.58 27.26 -3.85
CA ALA A 83 -30.46 26.14 -4.17
C ALA A 83 -29.73 24.81 -4.46
N TYR A 84 -28.48 24.87 -4.91
CA TYR A 84 -27.69 23.67 -5.23
C TYR A 84 -27.12 22.99 -3.98
N ALA A 85 -27.15 23.64 -2.81
CA ALA A 85 -26.68 23.04 -1.55
C ALA A 85 -27.49 21.81 -1.14
N ALA A 86 -28.74 21.70 -1.62
CA ALA A 86 -29.62 20.57 -1.35
C ALA A 86 -29.50 19.44 -2.40
N TYR A 87 -28.61 19.57 -3.38
CA TYR A 87 -28.43 18.54 -4.40
C TYR A 87 -27.75 17.31 -3.83
N ASP A 88 -28.13 16.13 -4.35
CA ASP A 88 -27.33 14.93 -4.18
C ASP A 88 -25.93 15.13 -4.80
N TRP A 89 -24.94 14.39 -4.31
CA TRP A 89 -23.54 14.59 -4.68
C TRP A 89 -23.29 14.61 -6.19
N ARG A 90 -24.03 13.80 -6.97
CA ARG A 90 -23.83 13.68 -8.41
C ARG A 90 -24.37 14.91 -9.13
N LYS A 91 -25.56 15.38 -8.74
CA LYS A 91 -26.10 16.66 -9.25
C LYS A 91 -25.27 17.86 -8.79
N ALA A 92 -24.78 17.87 -7.56
CA ALA A 92 -23.88 18.92 -7.05
C ALA A 92 -22.58 18.95 -7.86
N TRP A 93 -21.96 17.79 -8.10
CA TRP A 93 -20.77 17.67 -8.94
C TRP A 93 -21.03 18.13 -10.38
N TYR A 94 -22.15 17.74 -11.01
CA TYR A 94 -22.53 18.23 -12.33
C TYR A 94 -22.71 19.75 -12.36
N ALA A 95 -23.35 20.33 -11.34
CA ALA A 95 -23.50 21.78 -11.23
C ALA A 95 -22.15 22.49 -11.12
N ILE A 96 -21.20 21.96 -10.34
CA ILE A 96 -19.85 22.51 -10.22
C ILE A 96 -19.12 22.43 -11.56
N ILE A 97 -19.15 21.27 -12.25
CA ILE A 97 -18.40 21.15 -13.52
C ILE A 97 -18.97 22.06 -14.62
N SER A 98 -20.28 22.29 -14.62
CA SER A 98 -20.92 23.24 -15.55
C SER A 98 -20.60 24.71 -15.24
N ASN A 99 -20.06 25.01 -14.05
CA ASN A 99 -19.74 26.37 -13.59
C ASN A 99 -18.24 26.55 -13.33
N LYS A 100 -17.39 25.96 -14.19
CA LYS A 100 -15.91 26.00 -14.10
C LYS A 100 -15.35 27.40 -13.83
N HIS A 101 -15.78 28.40 -14.59
CA HIS A 101 -15.24 29.75 -14.45
C HIS A 101 -15.52 30.31 -13.05
N THR A 102 -16.76 30.15 -12.57
CA THR A 102 -17.19 30.62 -11.26
C THR A 102 -16.35 30.00 -10.14
N ILE A 103 -16.28 28.67 -10.07
CA ILE A 103 -15.58 27.97 -8.97
C ILE A 103 -14.08 28.31 -8.90
N LEU A 104 -13.43 28.56 -10.05
CA LEU A 104 -11.99 28.88 -10.11
C LEU A 104 -11.66 30.34 -9.83
N THR A 105 -12.68 31.23 -9.81
CA THR A 105 -12.49 32.69 -9.65
C THR A 105 -13.10 33.25 -8.37
N MET A 106 -13.78 32.43 -7.57
CA MET A 106 -14.30 32.85 -6.27
C MET A 106 -13.18 33.32 -5.35
N SER A 107 -13.48 34.29 -4.48
CA SER A 107 -12.53 34.78 -3.47
C SER A 107 -12.09 33.70 -2.47
N THR A 108 -12.87 32.62 -2.33
CA THR A 108 -12.60 31.46 -1.47
C THR A 108 -11.81 30.35 -2.17
N ALA A 109 -11.53 30.46 -3.47
CA ALA A 109 -11.02 29.35 -4.27
C ALA A 109 -9.68 28.77 -3.76
N ALA A 110 -8.82 29.60 -3.13
CA ALA A 110 -7.58 29.13 -2.51
C ALA A 110 -7.83 28.21 -1.31
N ASP A 111 -8.75 28.60 -0.42
CA ASP A 111 -9.10 27.81 0.76
C ASP A 111 -9.87 26.55 0.35
N ASP A 112 -10.77 26.67 -0.63
CA ASP A 112 -11.54 25.55 -1.17
C ASP A 112 -10.62 24.50 -1.84
N TYR A 113 -9.58 24.95 -2.53
CA TYR A 113 -8.56 24.08 -3.12
C TYR A 113 -7.77 23.33 -2.04
N ALA A 114 -7.28 24.02 -1.01
CA ALA A 114 -6.53 23.39 0.09
C ALA A 114 -7.40 22.34 0.83
N ALA A 115 -8.68 22.65 1.08
CA ALA A 115 -9.63 21.71 1.64
C ALA A 115 -9.80 20.48 0.74
N LEU A 116 -9.94 20.68 -0.57
CA LEU A 116 -10.08 19.57 -1.52
C LEU A 116 -8.80 18.72 -1.63
N GLU A 117 -7.61 19.32 -1.56
CA GLU A 117 -6.35 18.56 -1.54
C GLU A 117 -6.28 17.61 -0.34
N HIS A 118 -6.71 18.08 0.84
CA HIS A 118 -6.76 17.24 2.03
C HIS A 118 -7.74 16.08 1.88
N ILE A 119 -8.95 16.33 1.36
CA ILE A 119 -9.97 15.30 1.11
C ILE A 119 -9.45 14.31 0.06
N ALA A 120 -8.97 14.80 -1.07
CA ALA A 120 -8.51 13.97 -2.19
C ALA A 120 -7.35 13.05 -1.78
N ARG A 121 -6.41 13.54 -0.96
CA ARG A 121 -5.31 12.72 -0.44
C ARG A 121 -5.80 11.62 0.51
N ARG A 122 -6.75 11.93 1.41
CA ARG A 122 -7.33 10.93 2.33
C ARG A 122 -8.12 9.87 1.57
N ASN A 123 -8.85 10.28 0.55
CA ASN A 123 -9.54 9.37 -0.36
C ASN A 123 -8.53 8.48 -1.08
N GLU A 124 -7.47 9.05 -1.66
CA GLU A 124 -6.44 8.30 -2.38
C GLU A 124 -5.75 7.25 -1.49
N GLN A 125 -5.45 7.60 -0.24
CA GLN A 125 -4.89 6.66 0.74
C GLN A 125 -5.86 5.51 1.08
N ALA A 126 -7.16 5.74 1.02
CA ALA A 126 -8.15 4.69 1.25
C ALA A 126 -8.41 3.84 -0.01
N LEU A 127 -8.15 4.40 -1.19
CA LEU A 127 -8.33 3.75 -2.50
C LEU A 127 -7.08 3.01 -2.98
N THR A 128 -5.91 3.37 -2.46
CA THR A 128 -4.65 2.67 -2.70
C THR A 128 -4.52 1.54 -1.68
N PRO A 129 -4.32 0.28 -2.09
CA PRO A 129 -4.00 -0.78 -1.15
C PRO A 129 -2.69 -0.47 -0.42
N ASP A 130 -2.64 -0.73 0.88
CA ASP A 130 -1.36 -0.97 1.54
C ASP A 130 -0.72 -2.16 0.81
N GLU A 131 0.33 -1.91 0.03
CA GLU A 131 1.13 -2.98 -0.55
C GLU A 131 1.60 -3.86 0.60
N ALA A 132 1.37 -5.17 0.49
CA ALA A 132 1.73 -6.10 1.55
C ALA A 132 3.23 -5.94 1.86
N MET A 133 3.52 -5.45 3.06
CA MET A 133 4.89 -5.29 3.54
C MET A 133 5.49 -6.69 3.67
N VAL A 134 6.62 -6.91 3.00
CA VAL A 134 7.39 -8.16 3.09
C VAL A 134 8.68 -7.92 3.84
N VAL A 135 9.20 -8.95 4.49
CA VAL A 135 10.54 -8.90 5.08
C VAL A 135 11.57 -8.94 3.96
N ILE A 136 12.38 -7.88 3.86
CA ILE A 136 13.45 -7.77 2.85
C ILE A 136 14.82 -8.16 3.41
N GLY A 137 14.99 -8.20 4.73
CA GLY A 137 16.24 -8.58 5.39
C GLY A 137 16.40 -7.91 6.76
N THR A 138 17.62 -7.52 7.10
CA THR A 138 17.94 -6.76 8.32
C THR A 138 18.79 -5.54 7.98
N CYS A 139 18.67 -4.47 8.77
CA CYS A 139 19.49 -3.29 8.62
C CYS A 139 20.97 -3.66 8.73
N PRO A 140 21.81 -3.33 7.73
CA PRO A 140 23.25 -3.63 7.78
C PRO A 140 23.99 -2.96 8.94
N LYS A 141 23.44 -1.85 9.47
CA LYS A 141 24.08 -1.06 10.53
C LYS A 141 23.71 -1.51 11.94
N CYS A 142 22.45 -1.85 12.21
CA CYS A 142 21.98 -2.16 13.57
C CYS A 142 21.25 -3.50 13.71
N GLY A 143 21.08 -4.26 12.62
CA GLY A 143 20.38 -5.55 12.65
C GLY A 143 18.86 -5.47 12.77
N HIS A 144 18.26 -4.27 12.83
CA HIS A 144 16.81 -4.11 12.88
C HIS A 144 16.13 -4.78 11.68
N GLN A 145 15.03 -5.51 11.90
CA GLN A 145 14.31 -6.20 10.84
C GLN A 145 13.79 -5.22 9.79
N ALA A 146 14.16 -5.43 8.53
CA ALA A 146 13.77 -4.57 7.44
C ALA A 146 12.53 -5.13 6.74
N THR A 147 11.44 -4.38 6.80
CA THR A 147 10.20 -4.63 6.06
C THR A 147 9.97 -3.52 5.05
N SER A 148 9.53 -3.90 3.85
CA SER A 148 9.25 -2.95 2.78
C SER A 148 8.25 -3.54 1.79
N THR A 149 7.64 -2.69 0.97
CA THR A 149 6.83 -3.18 -0.15
C THR A 149 7.74 -3.81 -1.23
N PRO A 150 7.25 -4.77 -2.03
CA PRO A 150 8.08 -5.47 -3.03
C PRO A 150 8.75 -4.53 -4.07
N GLN A 151 8.11 -3.41 -4.37
CA GLN A 151 8.52 -2.41 -5.37
C GLN A 151 9.41 -1.31 -4.80
N ALA A 152 9.58 -1.23 -3.49
CA ALA A 152 10.40 -0.19 -2.88
C ALA A 152 11.87 -0.29 -3.32
N GLU A 153 12.42 0.82 -3.82
CA GLU A 153 13.82 0.88 -4.22
C GLU A 153 14.75 1.22 -3.04
N THR A 154 14.26 2.00 -2.09
CA THR A 154 15.01 2.46 -0.92
C THR A 154 14.29 2.13 0.38
N TRP A 155 15.08 1.94 1.44
CA TRP A 155 14.58 1.67 2.78
C TRP A 155 15.35 2.50 3.81
N THR A 156 14.63 3.02 4.79
CA THR A 156 15.21 3.76 5.91
C THR A 156 14.95 3.01 7.20
N CYS A 157 16.01 2.71 7.94
CA CYS A 157 15.90 2.03 9.22
C CYS A 157 15.19 2.92 10.25
N PRO A 158 14.10 2.45 10.89
CA PRO A 158 13.42 3.23 11.91
C PRO A 158 14.27 3.45 13.17
N ASP A 159 15.20 2.54 13.48
CA ASP A 159 16.04 2.59 14.68
C ASP A 159 17.27 3.48 14.49
N CYS A 160 18.16 3.11 13.55
CA CYS A 160 19.47 3.76 13.40
C CYS A 160 19.53 4.83 12.30
N LYS A 161 18.39 5.08 11.63
CA LYS A 161 18.22 6.03 10.52
C LYS A 161 19.13 5.81 9.32
N TRP A 162 19.79 4.65 9.24
CA TRP A 162 20.54 4.27 8.04
C TRP A 162 19.60 4.12 6.86
N GLN A 163 20.01 4.66 5.71
CA GLN A 163 19.26 4.60 4.47
C GLN A 163 20.10 3.88 3.41
N GLY A 164 19.45 3.01 2.63
CA GLY A 164 20.09 2.32 1.52
C GLY A 164 19.08 1.68 0.57
N GLY A 165 19.60 1.07 -0.50
CA GLY A 165 18.77 0.38 -1.49
C GLY A 165 18.22 -0.94 -0.95
N VAL A 166 16.94 -1.23 -1.21
CA VAL A 166 16.29 -2.49 -0.84
C VAL A 166 17.02 -3.70 -1.44
N GLN A 167 17.48 -3.57 -2.69
CA GLN A 167 18.25 -4.62 -3.36
C GLN A 167 19.59 -4.90 -2.67
N ALA A 168 20.25 -3.88 -2.11
CA ALA A 168 21.48 -4.07 -1.35
C ALA A 168 21.23 -4.81 -0.03
N ILE A 169 20.09 -4.53 0.65
CA ILE A 169 19.70 -5.26 1.86
C ILE A 169 19.41 -6.73 1.55
N LYS A 170 18.71 -7.01 0.45
CA LYS A 170 18.46 -8.38 -0.02
C LYS A 170 19.76 -9.09 -0.39
N ALA A 171 20.64 -8.46 -1.17
CA ALA A 171 21.93 -9.02 -1.56
C ALA A 171 22.83 -9.33 -0.36
N GLU A 172 22.85 -8.47 0.67
CA GLU A 172 23.60 -8.73 1.91
C GLU A 172 23.03 -9.91 2.69
N ARG A 173 21.70 -10.04 2.75
CA ARG A 173 21.03 -11.21 3.34
C ARG A 173 21.39 -12.48 2.57
N ASP A 174 21.34 -12.42 1.25
CA ASP A 174 21.60 -13.57 0.38
C ASP A 174 23.08 -13.99 0.46
N ASN A 175 24.03 -13.04 0.50
CA ASN A 175 25.45 -13.31 0.74
C ASN A 175 25.70 -14.03 2.07
N LYS A 176 25.01 -13.62 3.15
CA LYS A 176 25.10 -14.31 4.44
C LYS A 176 24.55 -15.74 4.37
N LEU A 177 23.47 -15.96 3.62
CA LEU A 177 22.89 -17.29 3.45
C LEU A 177 23.80 -18.24 2.68
N TRP A 178 24.54 -17.74 1.67
CA TRP A 178 25.55 -18.53 0.95
C TRP A 178 26.71 -19.00 1.82
N GLN A 179 26.97 -18.32 2.94
CA GLN A 179 27.99 -18.72 3.92
C GLN A 179 27.48 -19.69 4.99
N LEU A 180 26.17 -19.97 5.01
CA LEU A 180 25.54 -20.82 6.01
C LEU A 180 25.25 -22.21 5.45
N GLU A 181 25.78 -23.21 6.16
CA GLU A 181 25.39 -24.60 5.98
C GLU A 181 24.46 -25.03 7.12
N TYR A 182 23.45 -25.84 6.78
CA TYR A 182 22.58 -26.47 7.77
C TYR A 182 22.57 -27.97 7.54
N THR A 183 22.90 -28.73 8.58
CA THR A 183 22.81 -30.19 8.58
C THR A 183 21.47 -30.62 9.18
N GLY A 184 20.70 -31.41 8.44
CA GLY A 184 19.44 -31.96 8.95
C GLY A 184 18.59 -32.61 7.88
N LYS A 185 17.35 -32.95 8.25
CA LYS A 185 16.34 -33.44 7.31
C LYS A 185 15.66 -32.26 6.61
N PRO A 186 15.09 -32.43 5.40
CA PRO A 186 14.37 -31.37 4.70
C PRO A 186 13.28 -30.65 5.51
N VAL A 187 12.64 -31.35 6.45
CA VAL A 187 11.63 -30.75 7.36
C VAL A 187 12.28 -29.82 8.39
N GLU A 188 13.46 -30.16 8.90
CA GLU A 188 14.18 -29.35 9.86
C GLU A 188 14.77 -28.11 9.21
N VAL A 189 15.30 -28.25 7.99
CA VAL A 189 15.77 -27.14 7.15
C VAL A 189 14.62 -26.16 6.87
N ALA A 190 13.45 -26.66 6.43
CA ALA A 190 12.27 -25.82 6.21
C ALA A 190 11.84 -25.05 7.47
N ARG A 191 11.87 -25.70 8.64
CA ARG A 191 11.59 -25.03 9.92
C ARG A 191 12.65 -23.99 10.27
N TYR A 192 13.92 -24.27 10.00
CA TYR A 192 15.02 -23.34 10.24
C TYR A 192 14.88 -22.09 9.37
N LEU A 193 14.62 -22.27 8.07
CA LEU A 193 14.33 -21.19 7.13
C LEU A 193 13.10 -20.38 7.55
N ALA A 194 12.03 -21.03 8.03
CA ALA A 194 10.86 -20.34 8.53
C ALA A 194 11.15 -19.44 9.76
N LYS A 195 12.11 -19.81 10.62
CA LYS A 195 12.58 -18.93 11.71
C LYS A 195 13.31 -17.68 11.19
N MET A 196 13.87 -17.76 9.99
CA MET A 196 14.49 -16.65 9.27
C MET A 196 13.50 -15.94 8.32
N ASP A 197 12.20 -16.23 8.45
CA ASP A 197 11.12 -15.72 7.60
C ASP A 197 11.27 -16.07 6.10
N ILE A 198 11.98 -17.17 5.82
CA ILE A 198 12.12 -17.72 4.47
C ILE A 198 11.15 -18.90 4.35
N HIS A 199 10.07 -18.70 3.58
CA HIS A 199 9.03 -19.71 3.42
C HIS A 199 9.39 -20.73 2.34
N CYS A 200 9.84 -21.90 2.77
CA CYS A 200 10.07 -23.07 1.92
C CYS A 200 9.38 -24.29 2.54
N THR A 201 8.68 -25.08 1.73
CA THR A 201 8.09 -26.34 2.22
C THR A 201 9.11 -27.48 2.13
N SER A 202 9.04 -28.44 3.06
CA SER A 202 9.87 -29.64 2.98
C SER A 202 9.62 -30.48 1.72
N GLY A 203 8.43 -30.35 1.13
CA GLY A 203 8.07 -30.99 -0.14
C GLY A 203 8.87 -30.43 -1.31
N GLN A 204 9.01 -29.09 -1.40
CA GLN A 204 9.84 -28.42 -2.40
C GLN A 204 11.30 -28.86 -2.29
N ILE A 205 11.87 -28.83 -1.08
CA ILE A 205 13.26 -29.26 -0.84
C ILE A 205 13.48 -30.71 -1.30
N ARG A 206 12.58 -31.63 -0.93
CA ARG A 206 12.66 -33.05 -1.37
C ARG A 206 12.54 -33.19 -2.88
N GLN A 207 11.65 -32.43 -3.50
CA GLN A 207 11.45 -32.45 -4.94
C GLN A 207 12.70 -31.96 -5.68
N TRP A 208 13.36 -30.91 -5.20
CA TRP A 208 14.60 -30.41 -5.79
C TRP A 208 15.76 -31.38 -5.62
N LEU A 209 15.89 -32.03 -4.45
CA LEU A 209 16.86 -33.10 -4.24
C LEU A 209 16.63 -34.27 -5.20
N THR A 210 15.39 -34.72 -5.33
CA THR A 210 15.04 -35.89 -6.16
C THR A 210 15.24 -35.59 -7.65
N ARG A 211 15.06 -34.34 -8.05
CA ARG A 211 15.29 -33.85 -9.42
C ARG A 211 16.75 -33.46 -9.69
N GLY A 212 17.66 -33.60 -8.72
CA GLY A 212 19.06 -33.20 -8.86
C GLY A 212 19.27 -31.70 -9.08
N LYS A 213 18.30 -30.86 -8.67
CA LYS A 213 18.38 -29.40 -8.83
C LYS A 213 18.99 -28.68 -7.63
N LEU A 214 19.00 -29.33 -6.47
CA LEU A 214 19.59 -28.83 -5.23
C LEU A 214 20.74 -29.74 -4.85
N HIS A 215 21.93 -29.17 -4.70
CA HIS A 215 23.09 -29.89 -4.21
C HIS A 215 23.01 -29.99 -2.69
N ALA A 216 23.09 -31.21 -2.18
CA ALA A 216 23.20 -31.46 -0.76
C ALA A 216 24.07 -32.69 -0.53
N THR A 217 24.99 -32.61 0.42
CA THR A 217 25.90 -33.71 0.72
C THR A 217 25.22 -34.68 1.69
N PRO A 218 25.01 -35.97 1.33
CA PRO A 218 24.44 -36.93 2.25
C PRO A 218 25.33 -37.11 3.49
N THR A 219 24.71 -37.23 4.66
CA THR A 219 25.43 -37.56 5.91
C THR A 219 25.44 -39.06 6.18
N LYS A 220 26.03 -39.46 7.32
CA LYS A 220 26.00 -40.86 7.80
C LYS A 220 24.60 -41.31 8.22
N HIS A 221 23.66 -40.39 8.44
CA HIS A 221 22.31 -40.69 8.89
C HIS A 221 21.32 -40.67 7.72
N LYS A 222 20.40 -41.63 7.71
CA LYS A 222 19.43 -41.80 6.61
C LYS A 222 18.51 -40.58 6.46
N GLY A 223 18.54 -39.96 5.28
CA GLY A 223 17.66 -38.86 4.92
C GLY A 223 18.08 -37.49 5.48
N GLU A 224 19.30 -37.40 6.02
CA GLU A 224 19.92 -36.18 6.53
C GLU A 224 21.04 -35.75 5.58
N TYR A 225 21.07 -34.46 5.27
CA TYR A 225 22.01 -33.87 4.33
C TYR A 225 22.59 -32.57 4.90
N VAL A 226 23.76 -32.18 4.41
CA VAL A 226 24.31 -30.84 4.57
C VAL A 226 23.80 -29.99 3.40
N PHE A 227 23.09 -28.91 3.72
CA PHE A 227 22.51 -27.99 2.75
C PHE A 227 23.21 -26.63 2.83
N ASN A 228 23.50 -26.03 1.68
CA ASN A 228 23.80 -24.60 1.62
C ASN A 228 22.47 -23.82 1.61
N LEU A 229 22.30 -22.88 2.54
CA LEU A 229 21.04 -22.14 2.66
C LEU A 229 20.84 -21.13 1.51
N GLY A 230 21.93 -20.57 0.99
CA GLY A 230 21.92 -19.67 -0.18
C GLY A 230 21.41 -20.37 -1.44
N GLU A 231 21.80 -21.63 -1.64
CA GLU A 231 21.31 -22.43 -2.76
C GLU A 231 19.79 -22.72 -2.66
N ILE A 232 19.29 -22.99 -1.45
CA ILE A 232 17.86 -23.19 -1.23
C ILE A 232 17.06 -21.91 -1.50
N THR A 233 17.58 -20.74 -1.10
CA THR A 233 16.91 -19.47 -1.39
C THR A 233 16.94 -19.11 -2.87
N ALA A 234 18.05 -19.36 -3.57
CA ALA A 234 18.12 -19.18 -5.02
C ALA A 234 17.08 -20.06 -5.74
N MET A 235 16.87 -21.30 -5.26
CA MET A 235 15.84 -22.19 -5.79
C MET A 235 14.41 -21.68 -5.59
N LEU A 236 14.14 -20.87 -4.56
CA LEU A 236 12.85 -20.21 -4.36
C LEU A 236 12.66 -19.05 -5.34
N ASP A 237 13.69 -18.24 -5.55
CA ASP A 237 13.62 -17.07 -6.43
C ASP A 237 13.50 -17.44 -7.92
N CYS A 238 14.09 -18.55 -8.35
CA CYS A 238 13.99 -19.02 -9.74
C CYS A 238 12.69 -19.79 -10.07
N HIS A 239 11.88 -20.15 -9.07
CA HIS A 239 10.72 -21.04 -9.24
C HIS A 239 9.42 -20.54 -8.59
N ASN A 240 9.40 -19.29 -8.11
CA ASN A 240 8.19 -18.52 -7.81
C ASN A 240 7.78 -17.67 -9.02
#